data_AF-A0A4R3JYG4-F1
#
_entry.id   AF-A0A4R3JYG4-F1
#
_cell.length_a   1.000
_cell.length_b   1.000
_cell.length_c   1.000
_cell.angle_alpha   90.00
_cell.angle_beta   90.00
_cell.angle_gamma   90.00
#
_symmetry.space_group_name_H-M   'P 1'
#
loop_
_entity.id
_entity.type
_entity.pdbx_description
1 polymer ?
#
loop_
_entity_poly.entity_id
_entity_poly.type
_entity_poly.pdbx_seq_one_letter_code
_entity_poly.pdbx_strand_id
1 'polypeptide(L)'
;MSHPNQIAFVAACSTLLARHLTDGSVVEIGSYDVNGNIRAHFTWAKRYTGIDLVAGPGVDIVDSGHEFGESNTYDISISCEAFEHNPYWLETFLNMIRITRPNGVVLFTCASKGRAEHGTERTSQTDSPGTTSIGWSYYRNLDTKDFTSRIDLDRHFGFHRFYRVKSTRDLYFIGIKREYAASASAADQPTWLQQEIGELDRLIADMNAIRSTPSPSGHPILRTLRMLPVRLAEAILPDDWYQDFRFHYLKQTDRLRRYLLGGTE
;
A
#
# COMPACT_ATOMS: atom_id res chain seq x y z
N MET A 1 -0.98 -2.08 7.57
CA MET A 1 -2.13 -1.56 8.38
C MET A 1 -2.74 -0.32 7.76
N SER A 2 -4.06 -0.17 7.86
CA SER A 2 -4.78 1.00 7.35
C SER A 2 -4.42 2.30 8.09
N HIS A 3 -4.52 3.43 7.39
CA HIS A 3 -4.32 4.77 7.94
C HIS A 3 -5.05 5.85 7.11
N PRO A 4 -5.24 7.08 7.64
CA PRO A 4 -6.12 8.08 7.02
C PRO A 4 -5.79 8.43 5.56
N ASN A 5 -4.50 8.59 5.20
CA ASN A 5 -4.14 8.91 3.81
C ASN A 5 -4.47 7.78 2.83
N GLN A 6 -4.32 6.51 3.25
CA GLN A 6 -4.63 5.36 2.41
C GLN A 6 -6.15 5.27 2.21
N ILE A 7 -6.93 5.41 3.29
CA ILE A 7 -8.39 5.46 3.23
C ILE A 7 -8.87 6.60 2.31
N ALA A 8 -8.32 7.80 2.44
CA ALA A 8 -8.70 8.94 1.62
C ALA A 8 -8.39 8.72 0.13
N PHE A 9 -7.26 8.10 -0.19
CA PHE A 9 -6.93 7.72 -1.57
C PHE A 9 -7.93 6.70 -2.13
N VAL A 10 -8.26 5.66 -1.36
CA VAL A 10 -9.24 4.63 -1.78
C VAL A 10 -10.64 5.22 -1.94
N ALA A 11 -11.06 6.10 -1.02
CA ALA A 11 -12.35 6.79 -1.11
C ALA A 11 -12.45 7.67 -2.36
N ALA A 12 -11.37 8.40 -2.70
CA ALA A 12 -11.31 9.20 -3.91
C ALA A 12 -11.38 8.32 -5.17
N CYS A 13 -10.59 7.23 -5.22
CA CYS A 13 -10.65 6.27 -6.33
C CYS A 13 -12.06 5.68 -6.47
N SER A 14 -12.69 5.23 -5.37
CA SER A 14 -14.05 4.70 -5.38
C SER A 14 -15.07 5.71 -5.91
N THR A 15 -14.96 6.98 -5.50
CA THR A 15 -15.85 8.05 -5.96
C THR A 15 -15.71 8.29 -7.46
N LEU A 16 -14.50 8.25 -8.00
CA LEU A 16 -14.26 8.35 -9.45
C LEU A 16 -14.86 7.15 -10.18
N LEU A 17 -14.61 5.93 -9.69
CA LEU A 17 -15.08 4.70 -10.32
C LEU A 17 -16.61 4.58 -10.32
N ALA A 18 -17.28 5.04 -9.27
CA ALA A 18 -18.74 5.07 -9.17
C ALA A 18 -19.41 5.94 -10.25
N ARG A 19 -18.68 6.87 -10.88
CA ARG A 19 -19.20 7.69 -11.99
C ARG A 19 -19.34 6.88 -13.29
N HIS A 20 -18.57 5.80 -13.42
CA HIS A 20 -18.48 4.99 -14.65
C HIS A 20 -18.97 3.56 -14.48
N LEU A 21 -19.07 3.07 -13.24
CA LEU A 21 -19.51 1.72 -12.90
C LEU A 21 -20.75 1.78 -12.01
N THR A 22 -21.91 1.45 -12.58
CA THR A 22 -23.12 1.14 -11.82
C THR A 22 -23.21 -0.38 -11.70
N ASP A 23 -23.22 -0.94 -10.48
CA ASP A 23 -23.19 -2.38 -10.17
C ASP A 23 -21.85 -3.12 -10.37
N GLY A 24 -20.73 -2.44 -10.12
CA GLY A 24 -19.41 -3.05 -10.22
C GLY A 24 -19.14 -4.19 -9.23
N SER A 25 -18.08 -4.94 -9.50
CA SER A 25 -17.57 -6.03 -8.69
C SER A 25 -16.14 -5.76 -8.21
N VAL A 26 -15.92 -5.88 -6.90
CA VAL A 26 -14.63 -5.59 -6.25
C VAL A 26 -14.09 -6.86 -5.58
N VAL A 27 -12.79 -7.12 -5.77
CA VAL A 27 -12.03 -8.07 -4.96
C VAL A 27 -10.93 -7.34 -4.20
N GLU A 28 -10.86 -7.57 -2.89
CA GLU A 28 -9.85 -7.02 -2.00
C GLU A 28 -8.87 -8.14 -1.59
N ILE A 29 -7.58 -7.95 -1.85
CA ILE A 29 -6.50 -8.88 -1.49
C ILE A 29 -5.75 -8.36 -0.26
N GLY A 30 -5.71 -9.16 0.80
CA GLY A 30 -5.26 -8.74 2.12
C GLY A 30 -6.35 -7.95 2.85
N SER A 31 -7.56 -8.52 2.94
CA SER A 31 -8.77 -7.83 3.39
C SER A 31 -9.02 -7.87 4.90
N TYR A 32 -8.12 -8.46 5.69
CA TYR A 32 -8.29 -8.54 7.14
C TYR A 32 -8.33 -7.14 7.74
N ASP A 33 -9.47 -6.75 8.31
CA ASP A 33 -9.66 -5.44 8.94
C ASP A 33 -9.00 -5.41 10.33
N VAL A 34 -7.86 -4.73 10.41
CA VAL A 34 -7.12 -4.49 11.64
C VAL A 34 -7.60 -3.21 12.34
N ASN A 35 -7.71 -2.13 11.58
CA ASN A 35 -7.94 -0.78 12.11
C ASN A 35 -8.60 0.18 11.10
N GLY A 36 -9.24 -0.36 10.05
CA GLY A 36 -9.81 0.43 8.99
C GLY A 36 -10.30 -0.45 7.84
N ASN A 37 -11.56 -0.23 7.45
CA ASN A 37 -12.25 -1.01 6.44
C ASN A 37 -12.48 -0.18 5.17
N ILE A 38 -11.90 -0.58 4.04
CA ILE A 38 -12.12 0.10 2.76
C ILE A 38 -13.40 -0.33 2.04
N ARG A 39 -14.00 -1.48 2.38
CA ARG A 39 -15.27 -1.99 1.82
C ARG A 39 -16.39 -0.96 1.94
N ALA A 40 -16.39 -0.18 3.03
CA ALA A 40 -17.38 0.89 3.27
C ALA A 40 -17.38 1.98 2.19
N HIS A 41 -16.32 2.13 1.41
CA HIS A 41 -16.27 3.08 0.29
C HIS A 41 -16.87 2.55 -1.01
N PHE A 42 -17.15 1.25 -1.10
CA PHE A 42 -17.66 0.59 -2.31
C PHE A 42 -19.12 0.14 -2.15
N THR A 43 -19.95 0.91 -1.44
CA THR A 43 -21.37 0.60 -1.22
C THR A 43 -22.21 0.60 -2.50
N TRP A 44 -21.71 1.22 -3.57
CA TRP A 44 -22.30 1.20 -4.90
C TRP A 44 -21.99 -0.10 -5.67
N ALA A 45 -21.02 -0.90 -5.22
CA ALA A 45 -20.66 -2.15 -5.86
C ALA A 45 -21.71 -3.22 -5.53
N LYS A 46 -22.13 -3.96 -6.56
CA LYS A 46 -23.08 -5.07 -6.41
C LYS A 46 -22.45 -6.27 -5.72
N ARG A 47 -21.13 -6.45 -5.88
CA ARG A 47 -20.36 -7.52 -5.25
C ARG A 47 -19.06 -6.95 -4.68
N TYR A 48 -18.77 -7.33 -3.45
CA TYR A 48 -17.47 -7.12 -2.81
C TYR A 48 -17.00 -8.46 -2.23
N THR A 49 -15.75 -8.83 -2.46
CA THR A 49 -15.16 -10.06 -1.95
C THR A 49 -13.80 -9.76 -1.33
N GLY A 50 -13.67 -9.96 -0.03
CA GLY A 50 -12.42 -9.86 0.71
C GLY A 50 -11.72 -11.21 0.79
N ILE A 51 -10.42 -11.21 0.49
CA ILE A 51 -9.54 -12.37 0.51
C ILE A 51 -8.38 -12.09 1.46
N ASP A 52 -8.13 -13.02 2.37
CA ASP A 52 -6.95 -12.99 3.23
C ASP A 52 -6.47 -14.42 3.52
N LEU A 53 -5.27 -14.54 4.09
CA LEU A 53 -4.60 -15.80 4.40
C LEU A 53 -5.29 -16.54 5.56
N VAL A 54 -6.08 -15.84 6.37
CA VAL A 54 -6.83 -16.40 7.51
C VAL A 54 -8.21 -15.79 7.63
N ALA A 55 -9.11 -16.50 8.30
CA ALA A 55 -10.45 -15.98 8.61
C ALA A 55 -10.38 -14.81 9.60
N GLY A 56 -11.22 -13.79 9.39
CA GLY A 56 -11.31 -12.64 10.29
C GLY A 56 -12.25 -11.55 9.79
N PRO A 57 -12.28 -10.40 10.48
CA PRO A 57 -13.05 -9.23 10.04
C PRO A 57 -12.71 -8.83 8.61
N GLY A 58 -13.72 -8.64 7.75
CA GLY A 58 -13.52 -8.25 6.35
C GLY A 58 -13.09 -9.36 5.40
N VAL A 59 -12.93 -10.61 5.87
CA VAL A 59 -12.53 -11.75 5.04
C VAL A 59 -13.74 -12.61 4.68
N ASP A 60 -14.02 -12.75 3.38
CA ASP A 60 -15.10 -13.62 2.88
C ASP A 60 -14.54 -14.97 2.39
N ILE A 61 -13.31 -14.99 1.88
CA ILE A 61 -12.61 -16.18 1.39
C ILE A 61 -11.22 -16.25 2.02
N VAL A 62 -10.88 -17.42 2.58
CA VAL A 62 -9.53 -17.71 3.08
C VAL A 62 -8.72 -18.32 1.95
N ASP A 63 -7.86 -17.54 1.32
CA ASP A 63 -7.03 -17.94 0.19
C ASP A 63 -5.82 -17.00 0.05
N SER A 64 -4.82 -17.42 -0.71
CA SER A 64 -3.65 -16.59 -0.99
C SER A 64 -3.87 -15.70 -2.21
N GLY A 65 -3.50 -14.42 -2.09
CA GLY A 65 -3.66 -13.44 -3.16
C GLY A 65 -2.95 -13.81 -4.47
N HIS A 66 -1.85 -14.57 -4.42
CA HIS A 66 -1.12 -15.03 -5.60
C HIS A 66 -1.66 -16.34 -6.19
N GLU A 67 -2.52 -17.08 -5.47
CA GLU A 67 -3.06 -18.37 -5.90
C GLU A 67 -4.56 -18.32 -6.23
N PHE A 68 -5.27 -17.27 -5.79
CA PHE A 68 -6.71 -17.12 -6.01
C PHE A 68 -7.10 -17.28 -7.48
N GLY A 69 -7.92 -18.30 -7.78
CA GLY A 69 -8.04 -18.90 -9.11
C GLY A 69 -8.84 -18.12 -10.17
N GLU A 70 -9.57 -17.07 -9.79
CA GLU A 70 -10.44 -16.31 -10.70
C GLU A 70 -9.68 -15.57 -11.82
N SER A 71 -10.31 -15.36 -12.97
CA SER A 71 -9.70 -14.60 -14.08
C SER A 71 -10.73 -13.81 -14.87
N ASN A 72 -10.42 -12.53 -15.13
CA ASN A 72 -11.32 -11.59 -15.79
C ASN A 72 -12.73 -11.62 -15.17
N THR A 73 -12.78 -11.64 -13.85
CA THR A 73 -14.02 -11.80 -13.08
C THR A 73 -14.49 -10.46 -12.53
N TYR A 74 -13.57 -9.67 -11.97
CA TYR A 74 -13.87 -8.45 -11.22
C TYR A 74 -13.60 -7.18 -12.01
N ASP A 75 -14.42 -6.15 -11.80
CA ASP A 75 -14.18 -4.81 -12.37
C ASP A 75 -13.03 -4.11 -11.66
N ILE A 76 -12.84 -4.39 -10.36
CA ILE A 76 -11.79 -3.77 -9.54
C ILE A 76 -11.09 -4.85 -8.71
N SER A 77 -9.77 -4.89 -8.78
CA SER A 77 -8.92 -5.58 -7.79
C SER A 77 -8.17 -4.55 -6.96
N ILE A 78 -8.23 -4.65 -5.64
CA ILE A 78 -7.59 -3.71 -4.71
C ILE A 78 -6.77 -4.46 -3.65
N SER A 79 -5.63 -3.91 -3.25
CA SER A 79 -4.86 -4.37 -2.09
C SER A 79 -4.35 -3.19 -1.28
N CYS A 80 -4.51 -3.21 0.04
CA CYS A 80 -4.08 -2.10 0.88
C CYS A 80 -3.15 -2.56 1.99
N GLU A 81 -1.91 -2.03 1.99
CA GLU A 81 -0.94 -2.23 3.07
C GLU A 81 -0.69 -3.71 3.39
N ALA A 82 -0.57 -4.50 2.32
CA ALA A 82 -0.36 -5.95 2.36
C ALA A 82 0.91 -6.40 1.63
N PHE A 83 1.33 -5.70 0.57
CA PHE A 83 2.47 -6.12 -0.25
C PHE A 83 3.79 -6.11 0.52
N GLU A 84 3.96 -5.17 1.44
CA GLU A 84 5.18 -5.10 2.25
C GLU A 84 5.35 -6.33 3.14
N HIS A 85 4.26 -7.01 3.52
CA HIS A 85 4.25 -8.24 4.33
C HIS A 85 4.19 -9.52 3.49
N ASN A 86 4.18 -9.39 2.16
CA ASN A 86 3.95 -10.50 1.25
C ASN A 86 5.23 -10.86 0.47
N PRO A 87 5.85 -12.03 0.71
CA PRO A 87 7.02 -12.47 -0.06
C PRO A 87 6.70 -12.73 -1.53
N TYR A 88 5.43 -12.94 -1.87
CA TYR A 88 4.89 -13.15 -3.22
C TYR A 88 4.16 -11.91 -3.76
N TRP A 89 4.57 -10.70 -3.35
CA TRP A 89 3.90 -9.46 -3.74
C TRP A 89 3.84 -9.26 -5.26
N LEU A 90 4.85 -9.73 -6.00
CA LEU A 90 4.90 -9.59 -7.47
C LEU A 90 3.88 -10.51 -8.13
N GLU A 91 3.85 -11.77 -7.70
CA GLU A 91 2.90 -12.79 -8.14
C GLU A 91 1.47 -12.38 -7.78
N THR A 92 1.29 -11.78 -6.60
CA THR A 92 0.00 -11.22 -6.17
C THR A 92 -0.42 -10.06 -7.07
N PHE A 93 0.47 -9.13 -7.39
CA PHE A 93 0.18 -8.03 -8.32
C PHE A 93 -0.16 -8.54 -9.73
N LEU A 94 0.59 -9.51 -10.25
CA LEU A 94 0.29 -10.17 -11.52
C LEU A 94 -1.06 -10.90 -11.48
N ASN A 95 -1.39 -11.53 -10.36
CA ASN A 95 -2.66 -12.19 -10.18
C ASN A 95 -3.82 -11.19 -10.15
N MET A 96 -3.67 -10.06 -9.46
CA MET A 96 -4.65 -8.96 -9.50
C MET A 96 -4.91 -8.49 -10.94
N ILE A 97 -3.87 -8.36 -11.78
CA ILE A 97 -4.03 -8.06 -13.21
C ILE A 97 -4.83 -9.16 -13.93
N ARG A 98 -4.56 -10.45 -13.63
CA ARG A 98 -5.26 -11.59 -14.23
C ARG A 98 -6.74 -11.68 -13.82
N ILE A 99 -7.04 -11.38 -12.56
CA ILE A 99 -8.38 -11.41 -11.96
C ILE A 99 -9.25 -10.27 -12.49
N THR A 100 -8.67 -9.07 -12.68
CA THR A 100 -9.38 -7.89 -13.19
C THR A 100 -9.82 -8.07 -14.65
N ARG A 101 -11.05 -7.68 -14.98
CA ARG A 101 -11.57 -7.68 -16.36
C ARG A 101 -10.82 -6.69 -17.26
N PRO A 102 -10.82 -6.87 -18.58
CA PRO A 102 -10.46 -5.80 -19.52
C PRO A 102 -11.20 -4.50 -19.20
N ASN A 103 -10.52 -3.36 -19.29
CA ASN A 103 -10.98 -2.03 -18.84
C ASN A 103 -11.29 -1.89 -17.34
N GLY A 104 -11.11 -2.95 -16.55
CA GLY A 104 -11.19 -2.91 -15.11
C GLY A 104 -9.96 -2.25 -14.48
N VAL A 105 -10.01 -2.04 -13.16
CA VAL A 105 -9.01 -1.29 -12.42
C VAL A 105 -8.23 -2.19 -11.45
N VAL A 106 -6.92 -1.95 -11.38
CA VAL A 106 -6.04 -2.51 -10.36
C VAL A 106 -5.56 -1.35 -9.48
N LEU A 107 -5.80 -1.46 -8.18
CA LEU A 107 -5.43 -0.47 -7.16
C LEU A 107 -4.55 -1.12 -6.11
N PHE A 108 -3.49 -0.43 -5.69
CA PHE A 108 -2.85 -0.83 -4.44
C PHE A 108 -2.25 0.32 -3.65
N THR A 109 -2.05 0.08 -2.36
CA THR A 109 -1.22 0.89 -1.46
C THR A 109 -0.26 -0.04 -0.73
N CYS A 110 0.99 0.39 -0.54
CA CYS A 110 1.97 -0.36 0.24
C CYS A 110 3.05 0.54 0.83
N ALA A 111 3.72 0.04 1.86
CA ALA A 111 4.86 0.71 2.45
C ALA A 111 5.99 0.93 1.42
N SER A 112 6.60 2.12 1.46
CA SER A 112 7.68 2.50 0.55
C SER A 112 8.86 3.11 1.29
N LYS A 113 9.96 3.39 0.57
CA LYS A 113 11.29 3.71 1.11
C LYS A 113 11.23 4.59 2.37
N GLY A 114 11.76 4.09 3.47
CA GLY A 114 11.80 4.79 4.76
C GLY A 114 10.58 4.54 5.67
N ARG A 115 9.51 3.90 5.21
CA ARG A 115 8.45 3.43 6.12
C ARG A 115 9.08 2.45 7.10
N ALA A 116 8.78 2.64 8.39
CA ALA A 116 9.32 1.79 9.43
C ALA A 116 8.69 0.40 9.35
N GLU A 117 9.51 -0.63 9.47
CA GLU A 117 9.02 -2.00 9.66
C GLU A 117 8.01 -2.06 10.82
N HIS A 118 6.97 -2.84 10.56
CA HIS A 118 5.85 -3.15 11.44
C HIS A 118 5.30 -4.52 11.01
N GLY A 119 4.39 -5.13 11.77
CA GLY A 119 3.73 -6.37 11.33
C GLY A 119 4.61 -7.61 11.32
N THR A 120 5.81 -7.58 11.91
CA THR A 120 6.75 -8.71 11.96
C THR A 120 6.97 -9.23 13.38
N GLU A 121 7.59 -10.41 13.51
CA GLU A 121 7.94 -11.02 14.81
C GLU A 121 8.74 -10.08 15.73
N ARG A 122 9.65 -9.29 15.14
CA ARG A 122 10.52 -8.37 15.90
C ARG A 122 9.90 -7.01 16.19
N THR A 123 8.74 -6.70 15.62
CA THR A 123 8.04 -5.42 15.77
C THR A 123 6.65 -5.60 16.38
N SER A 124 5.59 -5.23 15.67
CA SER A 124 4.19 -5.23 16.10
C SER A 124 3.40 -6.26 15.32
N GLN A 125 3.36 -7.50 15.80
CA GLN A 125 2.69 -8.61 15.09
C GLN A 125 1.20 -8.36 14.81
N THR A 126 0.54 -7.58 15.68
CA THR A 126 -0.87 -7.17 15.53
C THR A 126 -1.14 -6.33 14.28
N ASP A 127 -0.09 -5.78 13.67
CA ASP A 127 -0.21 -4.90 12.51
C ASP A 127 -0.33 -5.68 11.19
N SER A 128 -0.12 -7.01 11.22
CA SER A 128 -0.29 -7.91 10.08
C SER A 128 -0.74 -9.30 10.57
N PRO A 129 -1.96 -9.43 11.12
CA PRO A 129 -2.42 -10.66 11.76
C PRO A 129 -2.51 -11.83 10.76
N GLY A 130 -2.89 -11.57 9.50
CA GLY A 130 -3.01 -12.61 8.48
C GLY A 130 -1.69 -13.31 8.15
N THR A 131 -0.59 -12.57 8.11
CA THR A 131 0.75 -13.13 7.81
C THR A 131 1.39 -13.74 9.06
N THR A 132 1.33 -13.06 10.20
CA THR A 132 1.94 -13.52 11.45
C THR A 132 1.29 -14.79 11.99
N SER A 133 -0.03 -14.95 11.84
CA SER A 133 -0.74 -16.15 12.27
C SER A 133 -0.38 -17.42 11.48
N ILE A 134 0.13 -17.28 10.27
CA ILE A 134 0.66 -18.40 9.46
C ILE A 134 2.19 -18.52 9.52
N GLY A 135 2.84 -17.76 10.41
CA GLY A 135 4.29 -17.80 10.63
C GLY A 135 5.12 -17.06 9.57
N TRP A 136 4.52 -16.17 8.79
CA TRP A 136 5.28 -15.29 7.91
C TRP A 136 5.84 -14.10 8.70
N SER A 137 7.13 -13.81 8.48
CA SER A 137 7.82 -12.65 9.03
C SER A 137 8.67 -11.96 7.96
N TYR A 138 8.04 -11.65 6.83
CA TYR A 138 8.62 -10.89 5.72
C TYR A 138 8.22 -9.42 5.84
N TYR A 139 9.17 -8.51 5.61
CA TYR A 139 8.88 -7.09 5.44
C TYR A 139 9.78 -6.47 4.39
N ARG A 140 9.21 -5.72 3.44
CA ARG A 140 9.98 -4.94 2.46
C ARG A 140 9.21 -3.70 2.02
N ASN A 141 9.85 -2.54 2.09
CA ASN A 141 9.33 -1.36 1.43
C ASN A 141 9.53 -1.47 -0.09
N LEU A 142 8.47 -1.22 -0.85
CA LEU A 142 8.50 -1.26 -2.32
C LEU A 142 8.54 0.15 -2.92
N ASP A 143 9.19 0.29 -4.07
CA ASP A 143 9.21 1.54 -4.84
C ASP A 143 8.77 1.29 -6.29
N THR A 144 8.46 2.34 -7.04
CA THR A 144 8.04 2.25 -8.45
C THR A 144 9.00 1.38 -9.28
N LYS A 145 10.31 1.47 -9.01
CA LYS A 145 11.34 0.68 -9.71
C LYS A 145 11.23 -0.83 -9.47
N ASP A 146 10.72 -1.27 -8.32
CA ASP A 146 10.51 -2.68 -8.05
C ASP A 146 9.50 -3.30 -9.03
N PHE A 147 8.52 -2.53 -9.47
CA PHE A 147 7.52 -2.95 -10.46
C PHE A 147 8.04 -2.77 -11.89
N THR A 148 8.50 -1.57 -12.25
CA THR A 148 8.86 -1.24 -13.65
C THR A 148 10.10 -1.98 -14.16
N SER A 149 10.96 -2.48 -13.27
CA SER A 149 12.10 -3.32 -13.66
C SER A 149 11.73 -4.78 -13.90
N ARG A 150 10.55 -5.23 -13.46
CA ARG A 150 10.12 -6.64 -13.52
C ARG A 150 8.92 -6.86 -14.45
N ILE A 151 8.13 -5.82 -14.70
CA ILE A 151 6.91 -5.87 -15.52
C ILE A 151 6.88 -4.68 -16.49
N ASP A 152 6.59 -4.97 -17.75
CA ASP A 152 6.24 -3.96 -18.75
C ASP A 152 4.78 -3.52 -18.55
N LEU A 153 4.58 -2.49 -17.72
CA LEU A 153 3.25 -2.03 -17.33
C LEU A 153 2.41 -1.57 -18.51
N ASP A 154 3.03 -1.04 -19.57
CA ASP A 154 2.32 -0.55 -20.77
C ASP A 154 1.74 -1.69 -21.62
N ARG A 155 2.21 -2.93 -21.41
CA ARG A 155 1.58 -4.13 -21.98
C ARG A 155 0.28 -4.50 -21.28
N HIS A 156 0.16 -4.19 -19.98
CA HIS A 156 -0.97 -4.61 -19.16
C HIS A 156 -2.02 -3.50 -18.98
N PHE A 157 -1.58 -2.25 -18.96
CA PHE A 157 -2.40 -1.11 -18.60
C PHE A 157 -2.48 -0.10 -19.73
N GLY A 158 -3.70 0.34 -20.03
CA GLY A 158 -3.92 1.44 -20.97
C GLY A 158 -3.51 2.74 -20.32
N PHE A 159 -3.81 2.86 -19.03
CA PHE A 159 -3.38 3.95 -18.15
C PHE A 159 -2.83 3.36 -16.86
N HIS A 160 -1.73 3.90 -16.34
CA HIS A 160 -1.29 3.63 -14.98
C HIS A 160 -0.58 4.83 -14.36
N ARG A 161 -0.59 4.90 -13.03
CA ARG A 161 0.08 5.95 -12.28
C ARG A 161 0.52 5.46 -10.91
N PHE A 162 1.74 5.83 -10.55
CA PHE A 162 2.25 5.71 -9.19
C PHE A 162 2.20 7.06 -8.47
N TYR A 163 1.90 7.02 -7.18
CA TYR A 163 1.94 8.16 -6.29
C TYR A 163 2.81 7.86 -5.08
N ARG A 164 3.74 8.76 -4.78
CA ARG A 164 4.50 8.71 -3.53
C ARG A 164 3.90 9.65 -2.51
N VAL A 165 3.46 9.11 -1.38
CA VAL A 165 2.95 9.88 -0.25
C VAL A 165 4.03 10.00 0.81
N LYS A 166 4.70 11.15 0.88
CA LYS A 166 5.87 11.40 1.74
C LYS A 166 5.54 11.40 3.22
N SER A 167 4.34 11.86 3.57
CA SER A 167 3.90 12.00 4.96
C SER A 167 3.73 10.66 5.66
N THR A 168 3.18 9.67 4.96
CA THR A 168 3.04 8.30 5.46
C THR A 168 4.15 7.37 4.99
N ARG A 169 4.87 7.74 3.94
CA ARG A 169 5.97 7.01 3.28
C ARG A 169 5.50 5.83 2.44
N ASP A 170 4.34 5.93 1.83
CA ASP A 170 3.75 4.85 1.05
C ASP A 170 3.85 5.09 -0.46
N LEU A 171 3.66 4.00 -1.20
CA LEU A 171 3.52 3.98 -2.64
C LEU A 171 2.09 3.54 -2.97
N TYR A 172 1.38 4.38 -3.70
CA TYR A 172 0.05 4.06 -4.21
C TYR A 172 0.11 3.86 -5.72
N PHE A 173 -0.79 3.03 -6.24
CA PHE A 173 -0.90 2.72 -7.65
C PHE A 173 -2.37 2.65 -8.07
N ILE A 174 -2.63 3.14 -9.28
CA ILE A 174 -3.87 2.93 -10.02
C ILE A 174 -3.54 2.58 -11.46
N GLY A 175 -4.17 1.54 -12.00
CA GLY A 175 -4.03 1.14 -13.39
C GLY A 175 -5.34 0.65 -13.99
N ILE A 176 -5.64 1.11 -15.21
CA ILE A 176 -6.78 0.65 -16.02
C ILE A 176 -6.27 -0.41 -16.98
N LYS A 177 -6.71 -1.65 -16.80
CA LYS A 177 -6.27 -2.81 -17.58
C LYS A 177 -6.71 -2.65 -19.04
N ARG A 178 -5.82 -2.96 -19.98
CA ARG A 178 -6.12 -2.89 -21.42
C ARG A 178 -7.16 -3.94 -21.83
N GLU A 179 -7.90 -3.64 -22.89
CA GLU A 179 -8.46 -4.69 -23.74
C GLU A 179 -7.34 -5.46 -24.44
N TYR A 180 -7.48 -6.78 -24.49
CA TYR A 180 -6.54 -7.65 -25.20
C TYR A 180 -6.64 -7.47 -26.73
N ALA A 181 -7.65 -6.73 -27.21
CA ALA A 181 -7.83 -6.38 -28.61
C ALA A 181 -7.56 -4.89 -28.84
N ALA A 182 -6.70 -4.64 -29.84
CA ALA A 182 -6.33 -3.36 -30.44
C ALA A 182 -5.19 -2.54 -29.78
N SER A 183 -4.24 -2.26 -30.66
CA SER A 183 -3.20 -1.24 -30.62
C SER A 183 -3.79 0.17 -30.42
N ALA A 184 -4.30 0.47 -29.24
CA ALA A 184 -4.50 1.86 -28.83
C ALA A 184 -3.13 2.46 -28.51
N SER A 185 -2.84 3.61 -29.09
CA SER A 185 -1.64 4.39 -28.78
C SER A 185 -1.80 5.07 -27.43
N ALA A 186 -0.71 5.41 -26.74
CA ALA A 186 -0.77 6.17 -25.49
C ALA A 186 -1.46 7.55 -25.63
N ALA A 187 -1.71 8.03 -26.86
CA ALA A 187 -2.36 9.30 -27.17
C ALA A 187 -3.90 9.25 -27.14
N ASP A 188 -4.51 8.07 -26.99
CA ASP A 188 -5.98 7.88 -27.07
C ASP A 188 -6.68 7.82 -25.71
N GLN A 189 -6.05 8.36 -24.65
CA GLN A 189 -6.67 8.43 -23.32
C GLN A 189 -7.93 9.32 -23.38
N PRO A 190 -9.09 8.85 -22.91
CA PRO A 190 -10.29 9.67 -22.88
C PRO A 190 -10.07 10.94 -22.03
N THR A 191 -10.55 12.10 -22.49
CA THR A 191 -10.40 13.37 -21.77
C THR A 191 -10.99 13.33 -20.36
N TRP A 192 -12.04 12.54 -20.14
CA TRP A 192 -12.63 12.33 -18.80
C TRP A 192 -11.60 11.75 -17.82
N LEU A 193 -10.75 10.83 -18.29
CA LEU A 193 -9.72 10.22 -17.45
C LEU A 193 -8.67 11.24 -17.03
N GLN A 194 -8.26 12.14 -17.93
CA GLN A 194 -7.30 13.20 -17.59
C GLN A 194 -7.83 14.15 -16.51
N GLN A 195 -9.12 14.52 -16.59
CA GLN A 195 -9.74 15.39 -15.60
C GLN A 195 -9.86 14.71 -14.23
N GLU A 196 -10.30 13.46 -14.22
CA GLU A 196 -10.51 12.69 -12.98
C GLU A 196 -9.21 12.30 -12.29
N ILE A 197 -8.18 11.93 -13.06
CA ILE A 197 -6.84 11.70 -12.53
C ILE A 197 -6.25 13.00 -11.95
N GLY A 198 -6.58 14.17 -12.51
CA GLY A 198 -6.22 15.46 -11.93
C GLY A 198 -6.85 15.74 -10.55
N GLU A 199 -7.96 15.08 -10.18
CA GLU A 199 -8.49 15.11 -8.81
C GLU A 199 -7.59 14.31 -7.86
N LEU A 200 -7.12 13.12 -8.27
CA LEU A 200 -6.17 12.32 -7.48
C LEU A 200 -4.81 13.01 -7.36
N ASP A 201 -4.29 13.61 -8.42
CA ASP A 201 -3.03 14.35 -8.39
C ASP A 201 -3.06 15.48 -7.35
N ARG A 202 -4.17 16.22 -7.26
CA ARG A 202 -4.36 17.27 -6.27
C ARG A 202 -4.45 16.72 -4.86
N LEU A 203 -5.20 15.64 -4.65
CA LEU A 203 -5.28 14.97 -3.35
C LEU A 203 -3.90 14.55 -2.85
N ILE A 204 -3.07 13.96 -3.72
CA ILE A 204 -1.72 13.53 -3.37
C ILE A 204 -0.79 14.72 -3.13
N ALA A 205 -0.95 15.81 -3.89
CA ALA A 205 -0.22 17.05 -3.63
C ALA A 205 -0.56 17.62 -2.25
N ASP A 206 -1.84 17.63 -1.87
CA ASP A 206 -2.29 18.10 -0.56
C ASP A 206 -1.76 17.22 0.57
N MET A 207 -1.83 15.89 0.44
CA MET A 207 -1.24 14.94 1.40
C MET A 207 0.26 15.14 1.60
N ASN A 208 0.96 15.58 0.55
CA ASN A 208 2.39 15.87 0.58
C ASN A 208 2.73 17.28 1.08
N ALA A 209 1.78 18.21 1.01
CA ALA A 209 1.91 19.56 1.56
C ALA A 209 1.75 19.58 3.08
N ILE A 210 1.00 18.62 3.65
CA ILE A 210 0.87 18.44 5.10
C ILE A 210 2.25 18.09 5.68
N ARG A 211 2.88 19.08 6.32
CA ARG A 211 4.11 18.86 7.09
C ARG A 211 3.75 18.01 8.30
N SER A 212 4.44 16.87 8.45
CA SER A 212 4.40 16.10 9.70
C SER A 212 4.77 17.02 10.86
N THR A 213 3.80 17.37 11.71
CA THR A 213 4.05 18.15 12.91
C THR A 213 4.94 17.35 13.84
N PRO A 214 6.00 17.94 14.42
CA PRO A 214 6.77 17.23 15.42
C PRO A 214 5.85 16.92 16.61
N SER A 215 5.78 15.63 17.01
CA SER A 215 5.25 15.25 18.33
C SER A 215 5.70 16.23 19.43
N PRO A 216 4.79 16.72 20.30
CA PRO A 216 5.09 17.73 21.32
C PRO A 216 6.01 17.23 22.44
N SER A 217 6.35 15.94 22.47
CA SER A 217 7.19 15.35 23.52
C SER A 217 8.67 15.29 23.11
N GLY A 218 9.47 16.18 23.69
CA GLY A 218 10.94 16.15 23.65
C GLY A 218 11.58 17.40 23.02
N HIS A 219 12.81 17.71 23.44
CA HIS A 219 13.55 18.88 22.91
C HIS A 219 13.85 18.68 21.40
N PRO A 220 13.42 19.59 20.50
CA PRO A 220 13.44 19.38 19.04
C PRO A 220 14.86 19.13 18.49
N ILE A 221 15.86 19.76 19.10
CA ILE A 221 17.28 19.57 18.75
C ILE A 221 17.74 18.14 19.07
N LEU A 222 17.45 17.63 20.27
CA LEU A 222 17.85 16.27 20.68
C LEU A 222 17.19 15.20 19.79
N ARG A 223 15.92 15.42 19.43
CA ARG A 223 15.24 14.54 18.47
C ARG A 223 15.92 14.57 17.09
N THR A 224 16.29 15.75 16.62
CA THR A 224 16.97 15.90 15.33
C THR A 224 18.31 15.18 15.31
N LEU A 225 19.13 15.36 16.35
CA LEU A 225 20.42 14.67 16.49
C LEU A 225 20.25 13.15 16.57
N ARG A 226 19.28 12.67 17.37
CA ARG A 226 18.95 11.24 17.46
C ARG A 226 18.53 10.66 16.11
N MET A 227 17.76 11.40 15.32
CA MET A 227 17.25 10.88 14.04
C MET A 227 18.24 11.05 12.87
N LEU A 228 19.34 11.79 13.04
CA LEU A 228 20.30 12.05 11.97
C LEU A 228 20.93 10.76 11.41
N PRO A 229 21.43 9.80 12.23
CA PRO A 229 21.96 8.54 11.71
C PRO A 229 20.91 7.72 10.95
N VAL A 230 19.67 7.71 11.44
CA VAL A 230 18.56 7.01 10.77
C VAL A 230 18.27 7.62 9.40
N ARG A 231 18.27 8.96 9.28
CA ARG A 231 18.07 9.67 8.00
C ARG A 231 19.23 9.44 7.03
N LEU A 232 20.45 9.37 7.53
CA LEU A 232 21.62 9.06 6.70
C LEU A 232 21.53 7.62 6.18
N ALA A 233 21.21 6.65 7.05
CA ALA A 233 20.99 5.27 6.67
C ALA A 233 19.89 5.12 5.61
N GLU A 234 18.76 5.81 5.78
CA GLU A 234 17.65 5.84 4.80
C GLU A 234 18.13 6.30 3.40
N ALA A 235 19.07 7.24 3.35
CA ALA A 235 19.57 7.79 2.10
C ALA A 235 20.50 6.82 1.35
N ILE A 236 21.32 6.04 2.06
CA ILE A 236 22.46 5.31 1.49
C ILE A 236 22.33 3.79 1.52
N LEU A 237 21.54 3.23 2.43
CA LEU A 237 21.42 1.78 2.60
C LEU A 237 20.29 1.19 1.75
N PRO A 238 20.44 -0.06 1.27
CA PRO A 238 19.32 -0.90 0.86
C PRO A 238 18.26 -1.03 1.95
N ASP A 239 17.01 -1.34 1.59
CA ASP A 239 15.87 -1.31 2.54
C ASP A 239 16.04 -2.28 3.71
N ASP A 240 16.48 -3.51 3.45
CA ASP A 240 16.78 -4.54 4.45
C ASP A 240 17.84 -4.05 5.46
N TRP A 241 18.96 -3.53 4.96
CA TRP A 241 20.02 -2.95 5.80
C TRP A 241 19.54 -1.71 6.57
N TYR A 242 18.68 -0.89 5.95
CA TYR A 242 18.08 0.26 6.59
C TYR A 242 17.16 -0.14 7.75
N GLN A 243 16.27 -1.12 7.56
CA GLN A 243 15.37 -1.58 8.62
C GLN A 243 16.16 -2.15 9.80
N ASP A 244 17.15 -2.99 9.51
CA ASP A 244 18.03 -3.57 10.53
C ASP A 244 18.77 -2.48 11.32
N PHE A 245 19.41 -1.53 10.61
CA PHE A 245 20.09 -0.41 11.25
C PHE A 245 19.12 0.39 12.13
N ARG A 246 17.98 0.80 11.56
CA ARG A 246 16.98 1.62 12.24
C ARG A 246 16.46 0.93 13.50
N PHE A 247 16.13 -0.35 13.42
CA PHE A 247 15.61 -1.13 14.54
C PHE A 247 16.60 -1.17 15.70
N HIS A 248 17.84 -1.57 15.44
CA HIS A 248 18.86 -1.70 16.48
C HIS A 248 19.26 -0.35 17.05
N TYR A 249 19.46 0.66 16.19
CA TYR A 249 19.83 2.01 16.61
C TYR A 249 18.75 2.64 17.51
N LEU A 250 17.47 2.55 17.14
CA LEU A 250 16.38 3.12 17.96
C LEU A 250 16.22 2.35 19.27
N LYS A 251 16.29 1.02 19.25
CA LYS A 251 16.23 0.17 20.45
C LYS A 251 17.35 0.51 21.45
N GLN A 252 18.58 0.69 20.97
CA GLN A 252 19.72 1.07 21.80
C GLN A 252 19.58 2.50 22.35
N THR A 253 19.20 3.45 21.50
CA THR A 253 19.02 4.85 21.94
C THR A 253 17.87 5.02 22.95
N ASP A 254 16.78 4.24 22.83
CA ASP A 254 15.71 4.23 23.83
C ASP A 254 16.11 3.57 25.15
N ARG A 255 16.95 2.52 25.12
CA ARG A 255 17.54 1.94 26.33
C ARG A 255 18.43 2.95 27.06
N LEU A 256 19.35 3.60 26.35
CA LEU A 256 20.21 4.65 26.92
C LEU A 256 19.40 5.81 27.48
N ARG A 257 18.36 6.26 26.76
CA ARG A 257 17.47 7.32 27.24
C ARG A 257 16.76 6.93 28.53
N ARG A 258 16.24 5.71 28.64
CA ARG A 258 15.58 5.23 29.87
C ARG A 258 16.56 5.16 31.05
N TYR A 259 17.76 4.62 30.81
CA TYR A 259 18.83 4.57 31.81
C TYR A 259 19.21 5.97 32.32
N LEU A 260 19.42 6.94 31.42
CA LEU A 260 19.79 8.31 31.77
C LEU A 260 18.67 9.10 32.47
N LEU A 261 17.40 8.73 32.25
CA LEU A 261 16.24 9.38 32.87
C LEU A 261 15.73 8.66 34.14
N GLY A 262 16.49 7.69 34.67
CA GLY A 262 16.18 7.02 35.92
C GLY A 262 15.05 5.99 35.86
N GLY A 263 14.70 5.49 34.65
CA GLY A 263 13.74 4.40 34.50
C GLY A 263 14.40 3.05 34.75
N THR A 264 13.94 2.30 35.76
CA THR A 264 14.29 0.89 35.98
C THR A 264 13.78 0.03 34.82
N GLU A 265 14.54 -1.02 34.47
CA GLU A 265 14.31 -1.93 33.33
C GLU A 265 12.91 -2.56 33.27
#